data_AF-A0RYT0-F1
#
_entry.id   AF-A0RYT0-F1
#
_cell.length_a   1.000
_cell.length_b   1.000
_cell.length_c   1.000
_cell.angle_alpha   90.00
_cell.angle_beta   90.00
_cell.angle_gamma   90.00
#
_symmetry.space_group_name_H-M   'P 1'
#
loop_
_entity.id
_entity.type
_entity.pdbx_description
1 polymer ?
#
loop_
_entity_poly.entity_id
_entity_poly.type
_entity_poly.pdbx_seq_one_letter_code
_entity_poly.pdbx_strand_id
1 'polypeptide(L)'
;MNGLLLAALLACALGMPLAAAEDGHGTILRIAEKAHGEIAAQLDGMGQVPPEMQELFERGTVELGSLREAAAAGDPEAAERHFHAAMDAFRRISYAAPAPEAGDPEADLDGSLERAAKYVDRLRRIAAAHGEEIDFGRLDGLVELAGRQIGEGDHEAARGSLAEINRLAADVKSRLDKDSQSRSSDRAVKFAQKHLDRLDAMIDDAEELGYPPEMIGMLRDARGVLEGSSDTREIIETINWLLSVRDQIEETRAEMISDRLDVLEERAGAIPADHPLAAEALAAAGAARLALDAGELAEAQSALRELATMLDSLEG
;
A
#
# COMPACT_ATOMS: atom_id res chain seq x y z
N MET A 1 -17.61 9.53 -29.66
CA MET A 1 -16.52 9.41 -28.66
C MET A 1 -15.24 9.01 -29.36
N ASN A 2 -14.15 9.78 -29.24
CA ASN A 2 -12.90 9.47 -29.95
C ASN A 2 -12.22 8.24 -29.32
N GLY A 3 -11.74 7.29 -30.14
CA GLY A 3 -11.17 6.01 -29.67
C GLY A 3 -10.02 6.13 -28.65
N LEU A 4 -9.32 7.27 -28.65
CA LEU A 4 -8.27 7.60 -27.67
C LEU A 4 -8.81 7.85 -26.25
N LEU A 5 -10.01 8.41 -26.10
CA LEU A 5 -10.59 8.63 -24.77
C LEU A 5 -11.11 7.33 -24.16
N LEU A 6 -11.67 6.46 -25.01
CA LEU A 6 -12.10 5.11 -24.62
C LEU A 6 -10.93 4.25 -24.17
N ALA A 7 -9.81 4.30 -24.91
CA ALA A 7 -8.59 3.58 -24.57
C ALA A 7 -7.97 4.07 -23.25
N ALA A 8 -8.02 5.38 -22.99
CA ALA A 8 -7.49 5.96 -21.76
C ALA A 8 -8.39 5.70 -20.54
N LEU A 9 -9.72 5.79 -20.69
CA LEU A 9 -10.69 5.40 -19.66
C LEU A 9 -10.59 3.89 -19.33
N LEU A 10 -10.29 3.05 -20.33
CA LEU A 10 -9.97 1.63 -20.11
C LEU A 10 -8.63 1.41 -19.40
N ALA A 11 -7.58 2.18 -19.73
CA ALA A 11 -6.28 2.07 -19.09
C ALA A 11 -6.35 2.43 -17.59
N CYS A 12 -7.10 3.48 -17.22
CA CYS A 12 -7.33 3.86 -15.83
C CYS A 12 -8.09 2.80 -15.03
N ALA A 13 -9.02 2.07 -15.67
CA ALA A 13 -9.77 1.00 -15.02
C ALA A 13 -8.91 -0.25 -14.74
N LEU A 14 -7.73 -0.37 -15.36
CA LEU A 14 -6.91 -1.58 -15.35
C LEU A 14 -5.62 -1.46 -14.53
N GLY A 15 -5.34 -0.32 -13.90
CA GLY A 15 -4.14 -0.13 -13.05
C GLY A 15 -2.83 -0.43 -13.77
N MET A 16 -2.78 -0.24 -15.09
CA MET A 16 -1.55 -0.42 -15.86
C MET A 16 -0.70 0.84 -15.78
N PRO A 17 0.63 0.74 -15.55
CA PRO A 17 1.51 1.86 -15.84
C PRO A 17 1.39 2.16 -17.34
N LEU A 18 1.08 3.41 -17.68
CA LEU A 18 1.25 3.89 -19.05
C LEU A 18 2.72 3.69 -19.41
N ALA A 19 3.04 2.67 -20.20
CA ALA A 19 4.41 2.31 -20.51
C ALA A 19 5.15 3.49 -21.16
N ALA A 20 6.14 3.99 -20.42
CA ALA A 20 7.34 4.73 -20.82
C ALA A 20 7.25 5.52 -22.14
N ALA A 21 6.87 6.79 -22.02
CA ALA A 21 7.54 7.86 -22.74
C ALA A 21 8.21 8.73 -21.69
N GLU A 22 9.38 9.29 -21.98
CA GLU A 22 10.18 10.15 -21.08
C GLU A 22 9.42 11.40 -20.56
N ASP A 23 8.16 11.60 -21.00
CA ASP A 23 7.15 12.60 -20.57
C ASP A 23 5.85 11.95 -20.02
N GLY A 24 5.95 10.93 -19.15
CA GLY A 24 4.78 10.21 -18.59
C GLY A 24 3.70 11.12 -17.98
N HIS A 25 4.12 12.16 -17.23
CA HIS A 25 3.24 13.16 -16.61
C HIS A 25 2.46 14.00 -17.63
N GLY A 26 3.13 14.44 -18.69
CA GLY A 26 2.49 15.23 -19.75
C GLY A 26 1.45 14.43 -20.53
N THR A 27 1.56 13.10 -20.55
CA THR A 27 0.62 12.22 -21.23
C THR A 27 -0.64 11.98 -20.41
N ILE A 28 -0.51 11.68 -19.11
CA ILE A 28 -1.69 11.48 -18.23
C ILE A 28 -2.48 12.78 -18.02
N LEU A 29 -1.81 13.93 -17.91
CA LEU A 29 -2.47 15.22 -17.80
C LEU A 29 -3.32 15.53 -19.04
N ARG A 30 -2.75 15.36 -20.24
CA ARG A 30 -3.44 15.60 -21.51
C ARG A 30 -4.66 14.69 -21.70
N ILE A 31 -4.56 13.45 -21.24
CA ILE A 31 -5.69 12.50 -21.23
C ILE A 31 -6.81 13.03 -20.34
N ALA A 32 -6.49 13.42 -19.10
CA ALA A 32 -7.48 13.87 -18.13
C ALA A 32 -8.12 15.21 -18.54
N GLU A 33 -7.34 16.14 -19.11
CA GLU A 33 -7.85 17.39 -19.68
C GLU A 33 -8.84 17.14 -20.81
N LYS A 34 -8.53 16.17 -21.68
CA LYS A 34 -9.43 15.79 -22.77
C LYS A 34 -10.71 15.15 -22.24
N ALA A 35 -10.62 14.28 -21.23
CA ALA A 35 -11.78 13.64 -20.63
C ALA A 35 -12.70 14.66 -19.95
N HIS A 36 -12.12 15.59 -19.20
CA HIS A 36 -12.84 16.72 -18.62
C HIS A 36 -13.59 17.52 -19.69
N GLY A 37 -12.94 17.87 -20.80
CA GLY A 37 -13.57 18.60 -21.90
C GLY A 37 -14.73 17.85 -22.55
N GLU A 38 -14.59 16.54 -22.77
CA GLU A 38 -15.67 15.71 -23.34
C GLU A 38 -16.86 15.57 -22.37
N ILE A 39 -16.61 15.42 -21.06
CA ILE A 39 -17.68 15.38 -20.05
C ILE A 39 -18.36 16.74 -19.88
N ALA A 40 -17.61 17.84 -19.89
CA ALA A 40 -18.18 19.18 -19.82
C ALA A 40 -19.18 19.41 -20.98
N ALA A 41 -18.77 19.09 -22.20
CA ALA A 41 -19.64 19.18 -23.37
C ALA A 41 -20.87 18.26 -23.28
N GLN A 42 -20.71 17.07 -22.69
CA GLN A 42 -21.82 16.14 -22.48
C GLN A 42 -22.84 16.69 -21.47
N LEU A 43 -22.37 17.30 -20.37
CA LEU A 43 -23.22 17.94 -19.37
C LEU A 43 -23.89 19.21 -19.90
N ASP A 44 -23.18 20.03 -20.67
CA ASP A 44 -23.74 21.22 -21.33
C ASP A 44 -24.85 20.84 -22.33
N GLY A 45 -24.74 19.66 -22.94
CA GLY A 45 -25.77 19.08 -23.81
C GLY A 45 -27.02 18.60 -23.05
N MET A 46 -26.96 18.47 -21.73
CA MET A 46 -28.11 18.12 -20.90
C MET A 46 -28.83 19.40 -20.48
N GLY A 47 -30.08 19.56 -20.92
CA GLY A 47 -30.90 20.71 -20.50
C GLY A 47 -31.04 20.83 -18.97
N GLN A 48 -30.99 19.72 -18.24
CA GLN A 48 -30.94 19.69 -16.79
C GLN A 48 -29.97 18.61 -16.31
N VAL A 49 -28.85 19.04 -15.71
CA VAL A 49 -27.83 18.15 -15.13
C VAL A 49 -28.28 17.69 -13.73
N PRO A 50 -28.29 16.37 -13.44
CA PRO A 50 -28.55 15.87 -12.09
C PRO A 50 -27.49 16.35 -11.07
N PRO A 51 -27.87 16.71 -9.83
CA PRO A 51 -26.94 17.19 -8.81
C PRO A 51 -25.76 16.25 -8.54
N GLU A 52 -25.98 14.93 -8.57
CA GLU A 52 -24.92 13.93 -8.38
C GLU A 52 -23.88 13.94 -9.51
N MET A 53 -24.29 14.22 -10.76
CA MET A 53 -23.34 14.36 -11.87
C MET A 53 -22.53 15.65 -11.76
N GLN A 54 -23.16 16.72 -11.27
CA GLN A 54 -22.49 17.98 -11.02
C GLN A 54 -21.42 17.84 -9.94
N GLU A 55 -21.74 17.17 -8.83
CA GLU A 55 -20.78 16.88 -7.75
C GLU A 55 -19.62 16.00 -8.24
N LEU A 56 -19.91 14.97 -9.05
CA LEU A 56 -18.85 14.15 -9.66
C LEU A 56 -17.98 14.97 -10.61
N PHE A 57 -18.57 15.90 -11.36
CA PHE A 57 -17.82 16.73 -12.30
C PHE A 57 -16.89 17.67 -11.56
N GLU A 58 -17.40 18.37 -10.54
CA GLU A 58 -16.63 19.24 -9.66
C GLU A 58 -15.47 18.48 -9.00
N ARG A 59 -15.73 17.28 -8.46
CA ARG A 59 -14.69 16.44 -7.86
C ARG A 59 -13.63 16.05 -8.88
N GLY A 60 -14.02 15.63 -10.08
CA GLY A 60 -13.07 15.31 -11.15
C GLY A 60 -12.22 16.51 -11.57
N THR A 61 -12.81 17.71 -11.58
CA THR A 61 -12.12 18.98 -11.90
C THR A 61 -11.11 19.37 -10.83
N VAL A 62 -11.45 19.18 -9.56
CA VAL A 62 -10.51 19.41 -8.43
C VAL A 62 -9.31 18.47 -8.56
N GLU A 63 -9.55 17.17 -8.76
CA GLU A 63 -8.49 16.18 -8.93
C GLU A 63 -7.63 16.44 -10.17
N LEU A 64 -8.21 16.93 -11.27
CA LEU A 64 -7.46 17.39 -12.44
C LEU A 64 -6.56 18.61 -12.12
N GLY A 65 -7.01 19.50 -11.24
CA GLY A 65 -6.19 20.58 -10.69
C GLY A 65 -4.97 20.04 -9.93
N SER A 66 -5.21 19.14 -8.98
CA SER A 66 -4.15 18.52 -8.17
C SER A 66 -3.19 17.66 -9.01
N LEU A 67 -3.68 16.98 -10.05
CA LEU A 67 -2.85 16.31 -11.04
C LEU A 67 -1.88 17.27 -11.73
N ARG A 68 -2.37 18.45 -12.14
CA ARG A 68 -1.54 19.47 -12.81
C ARG A 68 -0.45 19.98 -11.87
N GLU A 69 -0.77 20.20 -10.60
CA GLU A 69 0.20 20.62 -9.57
C GLU A 69 1.26 19.55 -9.31
N ALA A 70 0.84 18.29 -9.09
CA ALA A 70 1.76 17.18 -8.88
C ALA A 70 2.68 16.92 -10.08
N ALA A 71 2.15 17.00 -11.30
CA ALA A 71 2.93 16.90 -12.52
C ALA A 71 3.97 18.02 -12.66
N ALA A 72 3.62 19.26 -12.29
CA ALA A 72 4.54 20.39 -12.31
C ALA A 72 5.62 20.30 -11.21
N ALA A 73 5.28 19.72 -10.07
CA ALA A 73 6.20 19.46 -8.96
C ALA A 73 7.13 18.26 -9.19
N GLY A 74 6.88 17.45 -10.23
CA GLY A 74 7.65 16.23 -10.49
C GLY A 74 7.38 15.11 -9.49
N ASP A 75 6.16 15.06 -8.92
CA ASP A 75 5.72 14.01 -7.99
C ASP A 75 4.89 12.95 -8.75
N PRO A 76 5.52 11.84 -9.19
CA PRO A 76 4.85 10.82 -9.99
C PRO A 76 3.77 10.06 -9.22
N GLU A 77 3.96 9.86 -7.92
CA GLU A 77 3.00 9.09 -7.12
C GLU A 77 1.73 9.91 -6.89
N ALA A 78 1.88 11.19 -6.52
CA ALA A 78 0.73 12.07 -6.39
C ALA A 78 0.02 12.28 -7.74
N ALA A 79 0.77 12.45 -8.83
CA ALA A 79 0.19 12.60 -10.16
C ALA A 79 -0.63 11.38 -10.56
N GLU A 80 -0.13 10.17 -10.37
CA GLU A 80 -0.87 8.94 -10.68
C GLU A 80 -2.15 8.81 -9.83
N ARG A 81 -2.09 9.10 -8.53
CA ARG A 81 -3.26 9.09 -7.65
C ARG A 81 -4.36 10.06 -8.12
N HIS A 82 -3.99 11.31 -8.35
CA HIS A 82 -4.94 12.36 -8.79
C HIS A 82 -5.50 12.07 -10.18
N PHE A 83 -4.70 11.50 -11.07
CA PHE A 83 -5.16 11.04 -12.38
C PHE A 83 -6.24 9.96 -12.27
N HIS A 84 -6.04 8.93 -11.44
CA HIS A 84 -7.05 7.89 -11.25
C HIS A 84 -8.34 8.43 -10.62
N ALA A 85 -8.23 9.32 -9.64
CA ALA A 85 -9.38 9.93 -8.98
C ALA A 85 -10.22 10.78 -9.95
N ALA A 86 -9.56 11.63 -10.75
CA ALA A 86 -10.22 12.43 -11.78
C ALA A 86 -10.94 11.54 -12.81
N MET A 87 -10.25 10.52 -13.32
CA MET A 87 -10.78 9.65 -14.37
C MET A 87 -11.93 8.76 -13.87
N ASP A 88 -11.93 8.32 -12.62
CA ASP A 88 -13.08 7.59 -12.05
C ASP A 88 -14.33 8.48 -11.92
N ALA A 89 -14.15 9.74 -11.53
CA ALA A 89 -15.25 10.70 -11.44
C ALA A 89 -15.87 10.98 -12.83
N PHE A 90 -15.04 11.29 -13.83
CA PHE A 90 -15.47 11.51 -15.21
C PHE A 90 -16.14 10.27 -15.82
N ARG A 91 -15.61 9.07 -15.51
CA ARG A 91 -16.20 7.81 -15.95
C ARG A 91 -17.61 7.60 -15.41
N ARG A 92 -17.84 7.86 -14.12
CA ARG A 92 -19.16 7.70 -13.49
C ARG A 92 -20.22 8.60 -14.14
N ILE A 93 -19.84 9.82 -14.53
CA ILE A 93 -20.72 10.73 -15.27
C ILE A 93 -21.03 10.16 -16.65
N SER A 94 -20.01 9.67 -17.38
CA SER A 94 -20.17 9.06 -18.70
C SER A 94 -21.16 7.88 -18.69
N TYR A 95 -21.20 7.10 -17.62
CA TYR A 95 -22.14 5.98 -17.47
C TYR A 95 -23.55 6.39 -17.04
N ALA A 96 -23.69 7.44 -16.23
CA ALA A 96 -24.97 7.88 -15.69
C ALA A 96 -25.75 8.77 -16.68
N ALA A 97 -25.04 9.42 -17.60
CA ALA A 97 -25.60 10.26 -18.63
C ALA A 97 -26.36 9.44 -19.70
N PRO A 98 -27.59 9.83 -20.10
CA PRO A 98 -28.16 9.31 -21.34
C PRO A 98 -27.21 9.67 -22.49
N ALA A 99 -26.94 8.69 -23.36
CA ALA A 99 -26.06 8.90 -24.50
C ALA A 99 -26.55 10.15 -25.28
N PRO A 100 -25.64 11.04 -25.72
CA PRO A 100 -26.05 12.12 -26.60
C PRO A 100 -26.80 11.51 -27.78
N GLU A 101 -27.91 12.12 -28.21
CA GLU A 101 -28.58 11.77 -29.46
C GLU A 101 -27.57 11.99 -30.59
N ALA A 102 -26.78 10.96 -30.85
CA ALA A 102 -25.77 10.92 -31.87
C ALA A 102 -26.46 10.52 -33.17
N GLY A 103 -26.20 11.31 -34.22
CA GLY A 103 -26.42 10.87 -35.58
C GLY A 103 -25.91 9.43 -35.77
N ASP A 104 -26.81 8.64 -36.32
CA ASP A 104 -26.71 7.26 -36.78
C ASP A 104 -25.58 6.37 -36.20
N PRO A 105 -25.88 5.58 -35.14
CA PRO A 105 -25.03 4.51 -34.67
C PRO A 105 -25.36 3.19 -35.39
N GLU A 106 -24.91 3.04 -36.64
CA GLU A 106 -24.44 1.74 -37.16
C GLU A 106 -23.13 1.34 -36.46
N ALA A 107 -23.15 1.45 -35.13
CA ALA A 107 -22.04 1.26 -34.23
C ALA A 107 -21.60 -0.20 -34.26
N ASP A 108 -20.30 -0.41 -34.38
CA ASP A 108 -19.54 -1.67 -34.31
C ASP A 108 -19.98 -2.58 -33.14
N LEU A 109 -21.12 -3.26 -33.27
CA LEU A 109 -21.66 -4.19 -32.27
C LEU A 109 -20.78 -5.44 -32.18
N ASP A 110 -20.31 -5.93 -33.33
CA ASP A 110 -19.38 -7.05 -33.42
C ASP A 110 -18.08 -6.78 -32.66
N GLY A 111 -17.42 -5.66 -32.92
CA GLY A 111 -16.21 -5.30 -32.18
C GLY A 111 -16.49 -4.94 -30.73
N SER A 112 -17.68 -4.45 -30.39
CA SER A 112 -18.08 -4.25 -28.99
C SER A 112 -18.23 -5.57 -28.25
N LEU A 113 -18.84 -6.58 -28.88
CA LEU A 113 -18.93 -7.93 -28.34
C LEU A 113 -17.55 -8.59 -28.22
N GLU A 114 -16.70 -8.46 -29.23
CA GLU A 114 -15.34 -8.99 -29.19
C GLU A 114 -14.53 -8.41 -28.02
N ARG A 115 -14.62 -7.10 -27.80
CA ARG A 115 -13.97 -6.42 -26.66
C ARG A 115 -14.52 -6.93 -25.33
N ALA A 116 -15.84 -7.07 -25.21
CA ALA A 116 -16.49 -7.56 -24.00
C ALA A 116 -16.07 -9.02 -23.68
N ALA A 117 -16.09 -9.90 -24.67
CA ALA A 117 -15.66 -11.29 -24.52
C ALA A 117 -14.18 -11.40 -24.09
N LYS A 118 -13.27 -10.65 -24.75
CA LYS A 118 -11.86 -10.60 -24.36
C LYS A 118 -11.65 -10.10 -22.93
N TYR A 119 -12.50 -9.20 -22.45
CA TYR A 119 -12.45 -8.70 -21.08
C TYR A 119 -12.90 -9.77 -20.07
N VAL A 120 -14.01 -10.46 -20.35
CA VAL A 120 -14.47 -11.62 -19.55
C VAL A 120 -13.38 -12.69 -19.45
N ASP A 121 -12.75 -13.06 -20.56
CA ASP A 121 -11.64 -14.04 -20.58
C ASP A 121 -10.42 -13.58 -19.76
N ARG A 122 -10.15 -12.27 -19.74
CA ARG A 122 -9.08 -11.70 -18.92
C ARG A 122 -9.42 -11.81 -17.43
N LEU A 123 -10.63 -11.43 -17.02
CA LEU A 123 -11.10 -11.58 -15.64
C LEU A 123 -11.03 -13.04 -15.18
N ARG A 124 -11.37 -13.99 -16.05
CA ARG A 124 -11.23 -15.43 -15.78
C ARG A 124 -9.78 -15.83 -15.50
N ARG A 125 -8.83 -15.33 -16.30
CA ARG A 125 -7.39 -15.59 -16.08
C ARG A 125 -6.88 -14.98 -14.78
N ILE A 126 -7.34 -13.77 -14.43
CA ILE A 126 -7.00 -13.11 -13.16
C ILE A 126 -7.55 -13.94 -12.00
N ALA A 127 -8.84 -14.30 -12.02
CA ALA A 127 -9.45 -15.15 -11.00
C ALA A 127 -8.67 -16.47 -10.81
N ALA A 128 -8.34 -17.17 -11.91
CA ALA A 128 -7.56 -18.40 -11.86
C ALA A 128 -6.13 -18.20 -11.30
N ALA A 129 -5.44 -17.12 -11.70
CA ALA A 129 -4.09 -16.80 -11.19
C ALA A 129 -4.10 -16.51 -9.69
N HIS A 130 -5.21 -15.98 -9.17
CA HIS A 130 -5.41 -15.74 -7.75
C HIS A 130 -6.11 -16.92 -7.03
N GLY A 131 -6.44 -18.01 -7.71
CA GLY A 131 -7.15 -19.15 -7.12
C GLY A 131 -8.56 -18.81 -6.62
N GLU A 132 -9.19 -17.79 -7.20
CA GLU A 132 -10.56 -17.39 -6.90
C GLU A 132 -11.55 -18.23 -7.73
N GLU A 133 -12.52 -18.85 -7.06
CA GLU A 133 -13.61 -19.58 -7.69
C GLU A 133 -14.76 -18.62 -8.02
N ILE A 134 -14.70 -18.02 -9.21
CA ILE A 134 -15.78 -17.18 -9.75
C ILE A 134 -16.50 -17.95 -10.86
N ASP A 135 -17.83 -18.05 -10.77
CA ASP A 135 -18.66 -18.60 -11.83
C ASP A 135 -18.88 -17.58 -12.95
N PHE A 136 -18.36 -17.90 -14.14
CA PHE A 136 -18.51 -17.08 -15.35
C PHE A 136 -19.69 -17.50 -16.23
N GLY A 137 -20.45 -18.54 -15.87
CA GLY A 137 -21.49 -19.11 -16.75
C GLY A 137 -22.57 -18.12 -17.16
N ARG A 138 -22.93 -17.17 -16.28
CA ARG A 138 -23.89 -16.10 -16.64
C ARG A 138 -23.32 -15.10 -17.65
N LEU A 139 -22.04 -14.77 -17.54
CA LEU A 139 -21.35 -13.90 -18.50
C LEU A 139 -21.21 -14.61 -19.85
N ASP A 140 -20.85 -15.89 -19.83
CA ASP A 140 -20.72 -16.71 -21.05
C ASP A 140 -22.06 -16.79 -21.80
N GLY A 141 -23.16 -17.07 -21.08
CA GLY A 141 -24.49 -17.09 -21.68
C GLY A 141 -24.93 -15.74 -22.26
N LEU A 142 -24.52 -14.62 -21.65
CA LEU A 142 -24.81 -13.29 -22.18
C LEU A 142 -23.98 -12.95 -23.43
N VAL A 143 -22.71 -13.37 -23.48
CA VAL A 143 -21.85 -13.22 -24.66
C VAL A 143 -22.44 -13.97 -25.85
N GLU A 144 -22.88 -15.21 -25.64
CA GLU A 144 -23.56 -16.01 -26.66
C GLU A 144 -24.90 -15.40 -27.11
N LEU A 145 -25.69 -14.87 -26.16
CA LEU A 145 -26.96 -14.20 -26.46
C LEU A 145 -26.75 -12.94 -27.30
N ALA A 146 -25.78 -12.09 -26.92
CA ALA A 146 -25.46 -10.89 -27.67
C ALA A 146 -25.00 -11.21 -29.10
N GLY A 147 -24.16 -12.24 -29.27
CA GLY A 147 -23.73 -12.69 -30.60
C GLY A 147 -24.87 -13.15 -31.49
N ARG A 148 -25.86 -13.87 -30.93
CA ARG A 148 -27.07 -14.25 -31.66
C ARG A 148 -27.91 -13.04 -32.06
N GLN A 149 -28.15 -12.11 -31.14
CA GLN A 149 -28.94 -10.90 -31.41
C GLN A 149 -28.30 -10.04 -32.51
N ILE A 150 -26.96 -9.92 -32.52
CA ILE A 150 -26.24 -9.25 -33.60
C ILE A 150 -26.43 -9.99 -34.93
N GLY A 151 -26.26 -11.32 -34.95
CA GLY A 151 -26.45 -12.13 -36.15
C GLY A 151 -27.89 -12.12 -36.70
N GLU A 152 -28.88 -11.93 -35.83
CA GLU A 152 -30.30 -11.82 -36.17
C GLU A 152 -30.72 -10.38 -36.57
N GLY A 153 -29.82 -9.40 -36.43
CA GLY A 153 -30.10 -7.99 -36.70
C GLY A 153 -30.92 -7.29 -35.60
N ASP A 154 -31.11 -7.92 -34.45
CA ASP A 154 -31.78 -7.34 -33.28
C ASP A 154 -30.78 -6.45 -32.50
N HIS A 155 -30.49 -5.30 -33.10
CA HIS A 155 -29.50 -4.36 -32.58
C HIS A 155 -29.90 -3.72 -31.25
N GLU A 156 -31.20 -3.63 -30.93
CA GLU A 156 -31.67 -3.10 -29.64
C GLU A 156 -31.41 -4.10 -28.52
N ALA A 157 -31.80 -5.37 -28.72
CA ALA A 157 -31.56 -6.41 -27.74
C ALA A 157 -30.06 -6.69 -27.56
N ALA A 158 -29.28 -6.66 -28.65
CA ALA A 158 -27.82 -6.79 -28.59
C ALA A 158 -27.17 -5.70 -27.71
N ARG A 159 -27.61 -4.44 -27.83
CA ARG A 159 -27.12 -3.35 -26.98
C ARG A 159 -27.48 -3.58 -25.50
N GLY A 160 -28.67 -4.08 -25.22
CA GLY A 160 -29.09 -4.46 -23.87
C GLY A 160 -28.21 -5.57 -23.27
N SER A 161 -27.94 -6.63 -24.03
CA SER A 161 -27.06 -7.73 -23.60
C SER A 161 -25.63 -7.24 -23.37
N LEU A 162 -25.08 -6.41 -24.25
CA LEU A 162 -23.75 -5.80 -24.07
C LEU A 162 -23.66 -4.93 -22.81
N ALA A 163 -24.71 -4.17 -22.50
CA ALA A 163 -24.76 -3.37 -21.28
C ALA A 163 -24.72 -4.26 -20.01
N GLU A 164 -25.47 -5.36 -19.99
CA GLU A 164 -25.47 -6.29 -18.84
C GLU A 164 -24.15 -7.07 -18.72
N ILE A 165 -23.50 -7.43 -19.83
CA ILE A 165 -22.14 -8.01 -19.80
C ILE A 165 -21.18 -7.05 -19.10
N ASN A 166 -21.17 -5.77 -19.50
CA ASN A 166 -20.28 -4.77 -18.91
C ASN A 166 -20.56 -4.57 -17.41
N ARG A 167 -21.84 -4.56 -17.02
CA ARG A 167 -22.25 -4.41 -15.61
C ARG A 167 -21.75 -5.58 -14.76
N LEU A 168 -21.96 -6.82 -15.21
CA LEU A 168 -21.54 -8.01 -14.48
C LEU A 168 -20.01 -8.18 -14.47
N ALA A 169 -19.34 -7.86 -15.58
CA ALA A 169 -17.88 -7.89 -15.64
C ALA A 169 -17.25 -6.85 -14.69
N ALA A 170 -17.89 -5.68 -14.50
CA ALA A 170 -17.46 -4.68 -13.52
C ALA A 170 -17.63 -5.18 -12.07
N ASP A 171 -18.71 -5.91 -11.78
CA ASP A 171 -18.93 -6.51 -10.46
C ASP A 171 -17.87 -7.58 -10.14
N VAL A 172 -17.61 -8.49 -11.09
CA VAL A 172 -16.55 -9.49 -10.98
C VAL A 172 -15.19 -8.82 -10.72
N LYS A 173 -14.87 -7.75 -11.47
CA LYS A 173 -13.64 -7.00 -11.27
C LYS A 173 -13.57 -6.38 -9.87
N SER A 174 -14.64 -5.75 -9.39
CA SER A 174 -14.66 -5.14 -8.06
C SER A 174 -14.43 -6.16 -6.95
N ARG A 175 -14.97 -7.38 -7.09
CA ARG A 175 -14.70 -8.49 -6.17
C ARG A 175 -13.22 -8.88 -6.18
N LEU A 176 -12.67 -9.12 -7.38
CA LEU A 176 -11.24 -9.45 -7.54
C LEU A 176 -10.31 -8.37 -6.95
N ASP A 177 -10.66 -7.09 -7.10
CA ASP A 177 -9.87 -5.98 -6.54
C ASP A 177 -9.92 -5.99 -4.99
N LYS A 178 -11.10 -6.20 -4.40
CA LYS A 178 -11.28 -6.27 -2.93
C LYS A 178 -10.54 -7.47 -2.33
N ASP A 179 -10.65 -8.63 -2.95
CA ASP A 179 -9.97 -9.84 -2.48
C ASP A 179 -8.44 -9.68 -2.58
N SER A 180 -7.96 -9.00 -3.64
CA SER A 180 -6.54 -8.66 -3.79
C SER A 180 -6.05 -7.70 -2.69
N GLN A 181 -6.82 -6.67 -2.34
CA GLN A 181 -6.51 -5.74 -1.26
C GLN A 181 -6.50 -6.41 0.12
N SER A 182 -7.47 -7.29 0.38
CA SER A 182 -7.51 -8.07 1.63
C SER A 182 -6.26 -8.96 1.74
N ARG A 183 -5.88 -9.65 0.68
CA ARG A 183 -4.69 -10.51 0.67
C ARG A 183 -3.38 -9.72 0.79
N SER A 184 -3.27 -8.52 0.22
CA SER A 184 -2.09 -7.67 0.43
C SER A 184 -2.00 -7.22 1.89
N SER A 185 -3.12 -6.86 2.51
CA SER A 185 -3.20 -6.53 3.93
C SER A 185 -2.83 -7.71 4.82
N ASP A 186 -3.38 -8.91 4.56
CA ASP A 186 -3.03 -10.14 5.31
C ASP A 186 -1.54 -10.47 5.22
N ARG A 187 -0.92 -10.28 4.04
CA ARG A 187 0.53 -10.47 3.89
C ARG A 187 1.33 -9.42 4.65
N ALA A 188 0.88 -8.16 4.65
CA ALA A 188 1.52 -7.09 5.40
C ALA A 188 1.43 -7.35 6.91
N VAL A 189 0.27 -7.78 7.43
CA VAL A 189 0.10 -8.18 8.84
C VAL A 189 1.03 -9.35 9.19
N LYS A 190 1.09 -10.40 8.35
CA LYS A 190 2.04 -11.51 8.56
C LYS A 190 3.50 -11.07 8.48
N PHE A 191 3.80 -10.04 7.70
CA PHE A 191 5.13 -9.47 7.62
C PHE A 191 5.45 -8.69 8.91
N ALA A 192 4.55 -7.82 9.37
CA ALA A 192 4.66 -7.11 10.66
C ALA A 192 4.89 -8.07 11.84
N GLN A 193 4.13 -9.17 11.91
CA GLN A 193 4.28 -10.20 12.95
C GLN A 193 5.69 -10.78 13.02
N LYS A 194 6.39 -10.95 11.89
CA LYS A 194 7.78 -11.46 11.88
C LYS A 194 8.79 -10.45 12.42
N HIS A 195 8.41 -9.18 12.50
CA HIS A 195 9.25 -8.10 12.99
C HIS A 195 8.99 -7.76 14.47
N LEU A 196 7.85 -8.16 15.04
CA LEU A 196 7.52 -7.94 16.45
C LEU A 196 8.52 -8.59 17.40
N ASP A 197 8.83 -9.88 17.22
CA ASP A 197 9.79 -10.58 18.10
C ASP A 197 11.17 -9.90 18.14
N ARG A 198 11.62 -9.37 16.99
CA ARG A 198 12.90 -8.65 16.89
C ARG A 198 12.84 -7.27 17.52
N LEU A 199 11.70 -6.62 17.42
CA LEU A 199 11.47 -5.31 18.02
C LEU A 199 11.42 -5.41 19.54
N ASP A 200 10.76 -6.44 20.08
CA ASP A 200 10.74 -6.71 21.51
C ASP A 200 12.16 -6.88 22.06
N ALA A 201 12.98 -7.71 21.42
CA ALA A 201 14.39 -7.88 21.79
C ALA A 201 15.19 -6.56 21.71
N MET A 202 14.92 -5.73 20.71
CA MET A 202 15.61 -4.44 20.54
C MET A 202 15.19 -3.41 21.60
N ILE A 203 13.94 -3.44 22.05
CA ILE A 203 13.45 -2.62 23.17
C ILE A 203 14.15 -3.05 24.46
N ASP A 204 14.19 -4.36 24.73
CA ASP A 204 14.85 -4.90 25.93
C ASP A 204 16.34 -4.52 25.97
N ASP A 205 17.06 -4.71 24.86
CA ASP A 205 18.48 -4.33 24.74
C ASP A 205 18.66 -2.81 24.95
N ALA A 206 17.78 -1.99 24.37
CA ALA A 206 17.85 -0.54 24.48
C ALA A 206 17.63 -0.05 25.93
N GLU A 207 16.67 -0.64 26.64
CA GLU A 207 16.41 -0.33 28.06
C GLU A 207 17.58 -0.71 28.96
N GLU A 208 18.16 -1.88 28.74
CA GLU A 208 19.23 -2.42 29.55
C GLU A 208 20.55 -1.64 29.39
N LEU A 209 20.88 -1.28 28.14
CA LEU A 209 22.05 -0.47 27.81
C LEU A 209 21.86 1.00 28.17
N GLY A 210 20.64 1.42 28.57
CA GLY A 210 20.35 2.77 29.01
C GLY A 210 20.26 3.78 27.88
N TYR A 211 19.75 3.38 26.70
CA TYR A 211 19.45 4.31 25.62
C TYR A 211 18.42 5.37 26.06
N PRO A 212 18.39 6.55 25.40
CA PRO A 212 17.47 7.63 25.76
C PRO A 212 16.00 7.18 25.81
N PRO A 213 15.21 7.63 26.81
CA PRO A 213 13.79 7.29 26.93
C PRO A 213 12.97 7.63 25.69
N GLU A 214 13.36 8.67 24.96
CA GLU A 214 12.72 9.07 23.70
C GLU A 214 12.90 8.00 22.62
N MET A 215 14.08 7.38 22.52
CA MET A 215 14.34 6.30 21.57
C MET A 215 13.53 5.05 21.92
N ILE A 216 13.52 4.66 23.19
CA ILE A 216 12.72 3.53 23.69
C ILE A 216 11.22 3.79 23.44
N GLY A 217 10.76 5.03 23.64
CA GLY A 217 9.39 5.45 23.32
C GLY A 217 9.04 5.24 21.85
N MET A 218 9.90 5.69 20.94
CA MET A 218 9.68 5.50 19.49
C MET A 218 9.66 4.02 19.09
N LEU A 219 10.47 3.16 19.71
CA LEU A 219 10.44 1.72 19.47
C LEU A 219 9.12 1.09 19.92
N ARG A 220 8.59 1.49 21.08
CA ARG A 220 7.28 1.04 21.57
C ARG A 220 6.12 1.55 20.72
N ASP A 221 6.20 2.77 20.20
CA ASP A 221 5.22 3.31 19.25
C ASP A 221 5.21 2.49 17.96
N ALA A 222 6.39 2.20 17.40
CA ALA A 222 6.54 1.33 16.24
C ALA A 222 5.96 -0.07 16.48
N ARG A 223 6.13 -0.61 17.69
CA ARG A 223 5.54 -1.90 18.09
C ARG A 223 4.02 -1.84 18.06
N GLY A 224 3.43 -0.78 18.63
CA GLY A 224 1.98 -0.56 18.60
C GLY A 224 1.42 -0.46 17.16
N VAL A 225 2.15 0.21 16.27
CA VAL A 225 1.79 0.29 14.84
C VAL A 225 1.84 -1.10 14.18
N LEU A 226 2.89 -1.88 14.40
CA LEU A 226 3.02 -3.22 13.81
C LEU A 226 2.00 -4.24 14.37
N GLU A 227 1.54 -4.07 15.62
CA GLU A 227 0.48 -4.90 16.19
C GLU A 227 -0.92 -4.52 15.71
N GLY A 228 -1.17 -3.22 15.51
CA GLY A 228 -2.52 -2.68 15.29
C GLY A 228 -2.86 -2.34 13.83
N SER A 229 -1.87 -2.12 12.97
CA SER A 229 -2.11 -1.68 11.59
C SER A 229 -2.38 -2.84 10.64
N SER A 230 -3.22 -2.56 9.65
CA SER A 230 -3.48 -3.42 8.49
C SER A 230 -3.13 -2.71 7.18
N ASP A 231 -2.64 -1.46 7.27
CA ASP A 231 -2.22 -0.66 6.12
C ASP A 231 -0.82 -1.08 5.68
N THR A 232 -0.70 -1.44 4.40
CA THR A 232 0.56 -1.97 3.87
C THR A 232 1.67 -0.91 3.82
N ARG A 233 1.34 0.36 3.57
CA ARG A 233 2.34 1.43 3.51
C ARG A 233 2.87 1.73 4.90
N GLU A 234 1.96 1.91 5.86
CA GLU A 234 2.32 2.19 7.25
C GLU A 234 3.23 1.09 7.82
N ILE A 235 2.88 -0.19 7.62
CA ILE A 235 3.71 -1.33 8.03
C ILE A 235 5.11 -1.29 7.39
N ILE A 236 5.20 -1.01 6.08
CA ILE A 236 6.48 -0.97 5.37
C ILE A 236 7.35 0.20 5.84
N GLU A 237 6.76 1.38 6.02
CA GLU A 237 7.45 2.58 6.49
C GLU A 237 7.99 2.37 7.91
N THR A 238 7.17 1.81 8.81
CA THR A 238 7.61 1.46 10.17
C THR A 238 8.75 0.46 10.15
N ILE A 239 8.69 -0.59 9.33
CA ILE A 239 9.78 -1.59 9.24
C ILE A 239 11.06 -0.98 8.68
N ASN A 240 10.98 -0.12 7.66
CA ASN A 240 12.17 0.56 7.12
C ASN A 240 12.81 1.49 8.16
N TRP A 241 12.00 2.21 8.91
CA TRP A 241 12.48 3.01 10.03
C TRP A 241 13.15 2.15 11.10
N LEU A 242 12.55 1.00 11.46
CA LEU A 242 13.14 0.05 12.42
C LEU A 242 14.50 -0.48 11.97
N LEU A 243 14.67 -0.77 10.67
CA LEU A 243 15.96 -1.18 10.13
C LEU A 243 17.01 -0.08 10.29
N SER A 244 16.64 1.18 10.04
CA SER A 244 17.52 2.34 10.23
C SER A 244 17.92 2.53 11.70
N VAL A 245 16.96 2.40 12.63
CA VAL A 245 17.26 2.52 14.07
C VAL A 245 18.13 1.37 14.56
N ARG A 246 17.87 0.14 14.12
CA ARG A 246 18.71 -1.01 14.42
C ARG A 246 20.16 -0.76 14.01
N ASP A 247 20.37 -0.23 12.81
CA ASP A 247 21.72 0.02 12.31
C ASP A 247 22.43 1.07 13.19
N GLN A 248 21.72 2.11 13.65
CA GLN A 248 22.25 3.09 14.61
C GLN A 248 22.56 2.49 15.99
N ILE A 249 21.71 1.60 16.49
CA ILE A 249 21.94 0.87 17.75
C ILE A 249 23.20 0.02 17.63
N GLU A 250 23.34 -0.77 16.57
CA GLU A 250 24.52 -1.61 16.36
C GLU A 250 25.81 -0.78 16.18
N GLU A 251 25.74 0.38 15.52
CA GLU A 251 26.88 1.30 15.40
C GLU A 251 27.34 1.87 16.75
N THR A 252 26.41 2.10 17.68
CA THR A 252 26.69 2.71 19.00
C THR A 252 26.83 1.69 20.13
N ARG A 253 26.53 0.42 19.85
CA ARG A 253 26.38 -0.64 20.87
C ARG A 253 27.60 -0.80 21.76
N ALA A 254 28.80 -0.78 21.18
CA ALA A 254 30.04 -0.96 21.93
C ALA A 254 30.29 0.19 22.92
N GLU A 255 30.00 1.42 22.51
CA GLU A 255 30.09 2.62 23.36
C GLU A 255 29.09 2.53 24.50
N MET A 256 27.84 2.18 24.20
CA MET A 256 26.79 2.02 25.22
C MET A 256 27.09 0.91 26.22
N ILE A 257 27.64 -0.23 25.78
CA ILE A 257 28.12 -1.30 26.67
C ILE A 257 29.25 -0.79 27.56
N SER A 258 30.21 -0.04 27.00
CA SER A 258 31.32 0.53 27.78
C SER A 258 30.83 1.46 28.87
N ASP A 259 29.99 2.44 28.51
CA ASP A 259 29.46 3.43 29.45
C ASP A 259 28.65 2.76 30.57
N ARG A 260 27.83 1.77 30.21
CA ARG A 260 27.07 0.99 31.19
C ARG A 260 27.98 0.18 32.10
N LEU A 261 29.03 -0.42 31.55
CA LEU A 261 30.00 -1.21 32.31
C LEU A 261 30.77 -0.34 33.31
N ASP A 262 31.19 0.87 32.92
CA ASP A 262 31.87 1.82 33.81
C ASP A 262 31.04 2.11 35.07
N VAL A 263 29.73 2.33 34.90
CA VAL A 263 28.79 2.57 36.02
C VAL A 263 28.68 1.34 36.92
N LEU A 264 28.59 0.14 36.35
CA LEU A 264 28.45 -1.09 37.14
C LEU A 264 29.76 -1.51 37.81
N GLU A 265 30.91 -1.27 37.19
CA GLU A 265 32.24 -1.46 37.79
C GLU A 265 32.42 -0.57 39.02
N GLU A 266 32.01 0.70 38.95
CA GLU A 266 32.04 1.60 40.10
C GLU A 266 31.15 1.08 41.25
N ARG A 267 29.92 0.63 40.92
CA ARG A 267 29.02 0.01 41.91
C ARG A 267 29.62 -1.25 42.53
N ALA A 268 30.21 -2.13 41.72
CA ALA A 268 30.85 -3.36 42.21
C ALA A 268 32.05 -3.08 43.12
N GLY A 269 32.86 -2.08 42.77
CA GLY A 269 34.00 -1.64 43.59
C GLY A 269 33.62 -1.00 44.92
N ALA A 270 32.39 -0.48 45.03
CA ALA A 270 31.85 0.08 46.27
C ALA A 270 31.37 -0.97 47.28
N ILE A 271 31.25 -2.25 46.88
CA ILE A 271 30.84 -3.33 47.77
C ILE A 271 31.95 -3.58 48.81
N PRO A 272 31.64 -3.66 50.11
CA PRO A 272 32.61 -4.02 51.14
C PRO A 272 33.31 -5.35 50.84
N ALA A 273 34.64 -5.39 51.00
CA ALA A 273 35.45 -6.56 50.63
C ALA A 273 35.13 -7.84 51.44
N ASP A 274 34.48 -7.71 52.59
CA ASP A 274 34.00 -8.81 53.42
C ASP A 274 32.60 -9.31 53.01
N HIS A 275 31.94 -8.64 52.08
CA HIS A 275 30.66 -9.06 51.53
C HIS A 275 30.84 -10.30 50.63
N PRO A 276 30.00 -11.34 50.77
CA PRO A 276 30.15 -12.59 50.03
C PRO A 276 30.12 -12.43 48.50
N LEU A 277 29.42 -11.42 47.99
CA LEU A 277 29.30 -11.14 46.55
C LEU A 277 30.37 -10.20 45.99
N ALA A 278 31.25 -9.60 46.81
CA ALA A 278 32.20 -8.59 46.34
C ALA A 278 33.19 -9.15 45.30
N ALA A 279 33.75 -10.34 45.58
CA ALA A 279 34.69 -10.99 44.67
C ALA A 279 34.00 -11.44 43.36
N GLU A 280 32.74 -11.86 43.45
CA GLU A 280 31.96 -12.34 42.31
C GLU A 280 31.55 -11.19 41.38
N ALA A 281 31.10 -10.06 41.94
CA ALA A 281 30.77 -8.86 41.18
C ALA A 281 31.99 -8.29 40.44
N LEU A 282 33.15 -8.23 41.10
CA LEU A 282 34.40 -7.78 40.45
C LEU A 282 34.86 -8.75 39.35
N ALA A 283 34.67 -10.06 39.55
CA ALA A 283 35.00 -11.05 38.53
C ALA A 283 34.07 -10.94 37.30
N ALA A 284 32.77 -10.76 37.51
CA ALA A 284 31.78 -10.56 36.44
C ALA A 284 32.06 -9.28 35.64
N ALA A 285 32.40 -8.18 36.33
CA ALA A 285 32.78 -6.92 35.69
C ALA A 285 34.06 -7.08 34.83
N GLY A 286 35.08 -7.74 35.36
CA GLY A 286 36.31 -8.04 34.62
C GLY A 286 36.08 -8.94 33.40
N ALA A 287 35.16 -9.91 33.49
CA ALA A 287 34.77 -10.76 32.37
C ALA A 287 34.05 -9.95 31.28
N ALA A 288 33.12 -9.07 31.65
CA ALA A 288 32.43 -8.18 30.72
C ALA A 288 33.41 -7.25 29.99
N ARG A 289 34.39 -6.68 30.72
CA ARG A 289 35.43 -5.82 30.13
C ARG A 289 36.29 -6.57 29.12
N LEU A 290 36.71 -7.79 29.47
CA LEU A 290 37.55 -8.62 28.61
C LEU A 290 36.82 -9.00 27.31
N ALA A 291 35.53 -9.36 27.40
CA ALA A 291 34.70 -9.63 26.23
C ALA A 291 34.50 -8.37 25.36
N LEU A 292 34.28 -7.20 25.98
CA LEU A 292 34.16 -5.93 25.25
C LEU A 292 35.44 -5.58 24.49
N ASP A 293 36.61 -5.70 25.14
CA ASP A 293 37.92 -5.44 24.53
C ASP A 293 38.23 -6.43 23.39
N ALA A 294 37.71 -7.65 23.47
CA ALA A 294 37.81 -8.66 22.41
C ALA A 294 36.83 -8.40 21.23
N GLY A 295 35.91 -7.44 21.37
CA GLY A 295 34.85 -7.18 20.41
C GLY A 295 33.69 -8.19 20.46
N GLU A 296 33.63 -9.02 21.50
CA GLU A 296 32.60 -10.04 21.71
C GLU A 296 31.37 -9.40 22.37
N LEU A 297 30.71 -8.49 21.65
CA LEU A 297 29.66 -7.61 22.20
C LEU A 297 28.49 -8.37 22.84
N ALA A 298 28.09 -9.51 22.30
CA ALA A 298 27.03 -10.34 22.87
C ALA A 298 27.43 -10.97 24.22
N GLU A 299 28.68 -11.38 24.35
CA GLU A 299 29.23 -11.96 25.58
C GLU A 299 29.46 -10.88 26.63
N ALA A 300 29.95 -9.72 26.20
CA ALA A 300 30.08 -8.53 27.04
C ALA A 300 28.73 -8.10 27.62
N GLN A 301 27.68 -8.03 26.79
CA GLN A 301 26.33 -7.70 27.25
C GLN A 301 25.75 -8.78 28.17
N SER A 302 25.97 -10.07 27.88
CA SER A 302 25.52 -11.15 28.78
C SER A 302 26.17 -11.06 30.17
N ALA A 303 27.47 -10.84 30.24
CA ALA A 303 28.19 -10.67 31.50
C ALA A 303 27.74 -9.38 32.23
N LEU A 304 27.44 -8.32 31.47
CA LEU A 304 26.90 -7.07 32.00
C LEU A 304 25.52 -7.26 32.64
N ARG A 305 24.62 -8.05 32.04
CA ARG A 305 23.31 -8.44 32.63
C ARG A 305 23.48 -9.16 33.96
N GLU A 306 24.37 -10.13 34.00
CA GLU A 306 24.64 -10.93 35.19
C GLU A 306 25.16 -10.04 36.33
N LEU A 307 26.09 -9.14 36.01
CA LEU A 307 26.61 -8.14 36.95
C LEU A 307 25.49 -7.23 37.47
N ALA A 308 24.67 -6.66 36.58
CA ALA A 308 23.56 -5.79 36.96
C ALA A 308 22.58 -6.51 37.90
N THR A 309 22.19 -7.73 37.56
CA THR A 309 21.28 -8.57 38.36
C THR A 309 21.86 -8.85 39.75
N MET A 310 23.15 -9.15 39.83
CA MET A 310 23.85 -9.39 41.10
C MET A 310 23.88 -8.14 41.96
N LEU A 311 24.16 -6.97 41.37
CA LEU A 311 24.20 -5.70 42.08
C LEU A 311 22.82 -5.27 42.58
N ASP A 312 21.77 -5.45 41.79
CA ASP A 312 20.41 -5.09 42.20
C ASP A 312 19.90 -5.98 43.33
N SER A 313 20.39 -7.23 43.43
CA SER A 313 20.08 -8.13 44.56
C SER A 313 20.67 -7.66 45.91
N LEU A 314 21.61 -6.71 45.91
CA LEU A 314 22.16 -6.09 47.12
C LEU A 314 21.30 -4.96 47.67
N GLU A 315 20.40 -4.42 46.83
CA GLU A 315 19.55 -3.25 47.16
C GLU A 315 18.14 -3.66 47.65
N GLY A 316 17.80 -4.95 47.57
CA GLY A 316 16.53 -5.54 48.04
C GLY A 316 16.61 -6.21 49.41
#